data_AF-A0A7S9L033-F1
#
_entry.id   AF-A0A7S9L033-F1
#
_cell.length_a   1.000
_cell.length_b   1.000
_cell.length_c   1.000
_cell.angle_alpha   90.00
_cell.angle_beta   90.00
_cell.angle_gamma   90.00
#
_symmetry.space_group_name_H-M   'P 1'
#
loop_
_entity.id
_entity.type
_entity.pdbx_description
1 polymer ?
#
loop_
_entity_poly.entity_id
_entity_poly.type
_entity_poly.pdbx_seq_one_letter_code
_entity_poly.pdbx_strand_id
1 'polypeptide(L)'
;MVVILCIIFFPVGLYALWKNSSISKGWKIGVTVIIALIVIVNLGGKDETSATSTQTQNVIETEQSNTTQTETVADGEQDKADTKKEAIIEKLKAKAKRDWPNDFTTQEFWVNEQIDAYEYMLTIENNSIKAKAQQDWPLDFTTQKFWYNEQIEAQTRMQ
;
A
#
# COMPACT_ATOMS: atom_id res chain seq x y z
N MET A 1 0.36 12.23 42.12
CA MET A 1 1.50 12.56 41.23
C MET A 1 1.50 11.72 39.96
N VAL A 2 1.46 10.38 40.04
CA VAL A 2 1.52 9.47 38.87
C VAL A 2 0.38 9.70 37.85
N VAL A 3 -0.86 9.90 38.31
CA VAL A 3 -2.04 10.08 37.44
C VAL A 3 -1.95 11.35 36.57
N ILE A 4 -1.40 12.44 37.11
CA ILE A 4 -1.22 13.70 36.37
C ILE A 4 -0.16 13.54 35.27
N LEU A 5 0.88 12.75 35.54
CA LEU A 5 1.92 12.41 34.56
C LEU A 5 1.34 11.58 33.42
N CYS A 6 0.43 10.63 33.69
CA CYS A 6 -0.25 9.85 32.64
C CYS A 6 -1.19 10.69 31.76
N ILE A 7 -1.93 11.64 32.32
CA ILE A 7 -2.87 12.48 31.55
C ILE A 7 -2.14 13.43 30.60
N ILE A 8 -0.92 13.88 30.94
CA ILE A 8 -0.12 14.76 30.07
C ILE A 8 0.77 13.95 29.11
N PHE A 9 1.32 12.81 29.57
CA PHE A 9 2.25 12.01 28.79
C PHE A 9 1.56 11.14 27.74
N PHE A 10 0.36 10.64 28.03
CA PHE A 10 -0.38 9.75 27.12
C PHE A 10 -0.82 10.44 25.82
N PRO A 11 -1.40 11.66 25.84
CA PRO A 11 -1.75 12.38 24.62
C PRO A 11 -0.51 12.76 23.79
N VAL A 12 0.57 13.18 24.46
CA VAL A 12 1.81 13.62 23.80
C VAL A 12 2.57 12.43 23.19
N GLY A 13 2.63 11.29 23.89
CA GLY A 13 3.24 10.06 23.39
C GLY A 13 2.50 9.48 22.19
N LEU A 14 1.16 9.47 22.24
CA LEU A 14 0.34 9.04 21.10
C LEU A 14 0.44 10.00 19.91
N TYR A 15 0.49 11.31 20.16
CA TYR A 15 0.71 12.31 19.12
C TYR A 15 2.10 12.18 18.49
N ALA A 16 3.14 11.88 19.28
CA ALA A 16 4.49 11.64 18.77
C ALA A 16 4.57 10.38 17.86
N LEU A 17 3.85 9.31 18.22
CA LEU A 17 3.69 8.11 17.36
C LEU A 17 2.94 8.44 16.07
N TRP A 18 2.01 9.39 16.10
CA TRP A 18 1.27 9.83 14.92
C TRP A 18 2.10 10.75 14.00
N LYS A 19 2.96 11.58 14.59
CA LYS A 19 3.86 12.55 13.91
C LYS A 19 5.07 11.88 13.25
N ASN A 20 5.59 10.79 13.83
CA ASN A 20 6.70 10.05 13.21
C ASN A 20 6.17 9.15 12.08
N SER A 21 6.24 9.65 10.85
CA SER A 21 5.69 9.01 9.65
C SER A 21 6.61 7.92 9.08
N SER A 22 7.09 7.01 9.93
CA SER A 22 7.76 5.76 9.51
C SER A 22 6.85 4.53 9.72
N ILE A 23 5.61 4.75 10.19
CA ILE A 23 4.61 3.69 10.40
C ILE A 23 3.70 3.60 9.15
N SER A 24 3.57 2.40 8.59
CA SER A 24 2.71 2.16 7.43
C SER A 24 1.27 2.57 7.75
N LYS A 25 0.56 3.11 6.75
CA LYS A 25 -0.83 3.61 6.91
C LYS A 25 -1.76 2.53 7.51
N GLY A 26 -1.45 1.25 7.31
CA GLY A 26 -2.16 0.09 7.85
C GLY A 26 -2.08 -0.10 9.37
N TRP A 27 -0.95 0.20 10.02
CA TRP A 27 -0.85 0.09 11.49
C TRP A 27 -1.79 1.09 12.18
N LYS A 28 -1.85 2.33 11.69
CA LYS A 28 -2.73 3.39 12.23
C LYS A 28 -4.20 2.95 12.21
N ILE A 29 -4.65 2.32 11.13
CA ILE A 29 -6.01 1.75 11.00
C ILE A 29 -6.23 0.61 12.02
N GLY A 30 -5.24 -0.27 12.22
CA GLY A 30 -5.35 -1.40 13.15
C GLY A 30 -5.51 -0.95 14.60
N VAL A 31 -4.74 0.05 15.03
CA VAL A 31 -4.79 0.59 16.40
C VAL A 31 -6.13 1.28 16.67
N THR A 32 -6.67 2.04 15.70
CA THR A 32 -7.97 2.70 15.87
C THR A 32 -9.12 1.70 15.98
N VAL A 33 -9.10 0.62 15.19
CA VAL A 33 -10.14 -0.44 15.24
C VAL A 33 -10.09 -1.20 16.57
N ILE A 34 -8.89 -1.53 17.06
CA ILE A 34 -8.71 -2.21 18.36
C ILE A 34 -9.20 -1.36 19.52
N ILE A 35 -8.88 -0.06 19.54
CA ILE A 35 -9.34 0.85 20.60
C ILE A 35 -10.87 0.98 20.56
N ALA A 36 -11.48 1.13 19.37
CA ALA A 36 -12.92 1.20 19.22
C ALA A 36 -13.63 -0.07 19.75
N LEU A 37 -13.12 -1.25 19.43
CA LEU A 37 -13.65 -2.53 19.96
C LEU A 37 -13.55 -2.60 21.48
N ILE A 38 -12.41 -2.21 22.07
CA ILE A 38 -12.23 -2.21 23.53
C ILE A 38 -13.20 -1.24 24.20
N VAL A 39 -13.47 -0.08 23.60
CA VAL A 39 -14.44 0.91 24.11
C VAL A 39 -15.86 0.34 24.06
N ILE A 40 -16.26 -0.30 22.95
CA ILE A 40 -17.58 -0.94 22.83
C ILE A 40 -17.76 -2.04 23.87
N VAL A 41 -16.71 -2.85 24.13
CA VAL A 41 -16.75 -3.91 25.16
C VAL A 41 -16.78 -3.34 26.58
N ASN A 42 -16.10 -2.22 26.86
CA ASN A 42 -16.11 -1.61 28.19
C ASN A 42 -17.35 -0.75 28.46
N LEU A 43 -17.96 -0.13 27.44
CA LEU A 43 -19.20 0.66 27.58
C LEU A 43 -20.47 -0.17 27.34
N GLY A 44 -20.36 -1.38 26.79
CA GLY A 44 -21.48 -2.25 26.43
C GLY A 44 -22.05 -3.05 27.59
N GLY A 45 -22.76 -2.37 28.51
CA GLY A 45 -23.76 -3.01 29.36
C GLY A 45 -25.12 -3.00 28.67
N LYS A 46 -25.62 -4.19 28.30
CA LYS A 46 -26.98 -4.58 27.82
C LYS A 46 -27.72 -3.59 26.91
N ASP A 47 -27.96 -4.03 25.67
CA ASP A 47 -29.32 -4.32 25.18
C ASP A 47 -29.24 -5.22 23.93
N GLU A 48 -29.99 -6.31 23.92
CA GLU A 48 -30.15 -7.20 22.77
C GLU A 48 -31.23 -6.65 21.83
N THR A 49 -30.91 -6.57 20.54
CA THR A 49 -31.90 -6.79 19.46
C THR A 49 -31.17 -7.39 18.25
N SER A 50 -31.25 -8.72 18.18
CA SER A 50 -31.33 -9.62 17.02
C SER A 50 -31.07 -9.08 15.60
N ALA A 51 -30.11 -9.69 14.90
CA ALA A 51 -30.37 -10.50 13.70
C ALA A 51 -29.15 -11.32 13.26
N THR A 52 -29.41 -12.62 13.09
CA THR A 52 -28.59 -13.77 12.75
C THR A 52 -27.97 -13.76 11.34
N SER A 53 -26.81 -14.42 11.19
CA SER A 53 -26.55 -15.53 10.24
C SER A 53 -25.35 -15.35 9.30
N THR A 54 -24.41 -16.29 9.44
CA THR A 54 -23.50 -16.74 8.38
C THR A 54 -24.32 -17.37 7.25
N GLN A 55 -24.30 -16.81 6.04
CA GLN A 55 -24.39 -17.57 4.78
C GLN A 55 -23.63 -16.87 3.65
N THR A 56 -22.80 -17.67 2.99
CA THR A 56 -22.29 -17.51 1.63
C THR A 56 -23.41 -17.18 0.63
N GLN A 57 -23.21 -16.17 -0.21
CA GLN A 57 -23.58 -16.19 -1.63
C GLN A 57 -22.89 -15.05 -2.40
N ASN A 58 -22.26 -15.40 -3.52
CA ASN A 58 -21.78 -14.52 -4.57
C ASN A 58 -22.93 -13.69 -5.15
N VAL A 59 -22.74 -12.38 -5.33
CA VAL A 59 -23.09 -11.64 -6.56
C VAL A 59 -22.10 -10.47 -6.70
N ILE A 60 -21.55 -10.35 -7.89
CA ILE A 60 -20.72 -9.27 -8.40
C ILE A 60 -21.58 -8.01 -8.53
N GLU A 61 -21.14 -6.89 -7.95
CA GLU A 61 -21.36 -5.59 -8.57
C GLU A 61 -20.23 -4.62 -8.22
N THR A 62 -19.65 -4.11 -9.30
CA THR A 62 -18.68 -3.03 -9.37
C THR A 62 -19.36 -1.73 -9.00
N GLU A 63 -18.82 -0.97 -8.04
CA GLU A 63 -18.96 0.48 -8.04
C GLU A 63 -17.65 1.16 -7.58
N GLN A 64 -17.13 1.98 -8.50
CA GLN A 64 -16.18 3.06 -8.25
C GLN A 64 -16.75 4.02 -7.21
N SER A 65 -15.87 4.55 -6.36
CA SER A 65 -16.01 5.95 -5.95
C SER A 65 -14.64 6.62 -5.83
N ASN A 66 -14.45 7.57 -6.74
CA ASN A 66 -13.41 8.59 -6.77
C ASN A 66 -13.30 9.33 -5.44
N THR A 67 -12.09 9.79 -5.10
CA THR A 67 -11.83 11.24 -4.95
C THR A 67 -10.32 11.48 -5.11
N THR A 68 -9.94 11.85 -6.33
CA THR A 68 -8.82 12.74 -6.62
C THR A 68 -9.29 14.17 -6.39
N GLN A 69 -8.48 15.00 -5.73
CA GLN A 69 -8.01 16.30 -6.22
C GLN A 69 -7.21 17.04 -5.13
N THR A 70 -6.22 17.89 -5.37
CA THR A 70 -5.28 18.20 -6.47
C THR A 70 -4.57 19.49 -6.01
N GLU A 71 -3.27 19.61 -6.29
CA GLU A 71 -2.59 20.79 -6.86
C GLU A 71 -1.09 20.42 -6.99
N THR A 72 -0.40 20.48 -8.14
CA THR A 72 -0.46 21.42 -9.28
C THR A 72 0.22 20.86 -10.56
N VAL A 73 -0.42 21.12 -11.73
CA VAL A 73 0.10 21.46 -13.10
C VAL A 73 1.12 20.54 -13.83
N ALA A 74 0.66 19.80 -14.85
CA ALA A 74 1.28 19.61 -16.19
C ALA A 74 0.41 18.69 -17.08
N ASP A 75 -0.64 19.26 -17.67
CA ASP A 75 -1.68 18.57 -18.45
C ASP A 75 -1.17 18.15 -19.84
N GLY A 76 -1.18 16.85 -20.11
CA GLY A 76 -0.80 16.25 -21.40
C GLY A 76 -0.13 14.87 -21.30
N GLU A 77 0.58 14.59 -20.20
CA GLU A 77 1.37 13.34 -20.04
C GLU A 77 0.82 12.37 -18.99
N GLN A 78 -0.04 12.83 -18.08
CA GLN A 78 -0.64 12.01 -17.02
C GLN A 78 -1.60 10.93 -17.54
N ASP A 79 -2.49 11.27 -18.47
CA ASP A 79 -3.52 10.34 -18.97
C ASP A 79 -2.92 9.07 -19.63
N LYS A 80 -1.79 9.25 -20.32
CA LYS A 80 -1.02 8.12 -20.88
C LYS A 80 -0.29 7.31 -19.80
N ALA A 81 0.18 7.95 -18.74
CA ALA A 81 0.89 7.28 -17.65
C ALA A 81 -0.07 6.42 -16.82
N ASP A 82 -1.26 6.93 -16.53
CA ASP A 82 -2.30 6.23 -15.79
C ASP A 82 -2.80 5.01 -16.58
N THR A 83 -3.07 5.17 -17.88
CA THR A 83 -3.45 4.05 -18.77
C THR A 83 -2.37 2.96 -18.81
N LYS A 84 -1.09 3.33 -18.87
CA LYS A 84 0.02 2.37 -18.86
C LYS A 84 0.13 1.65 -17.51
N LYS A 85 -0.04 2.37 -16.40
CA LYS A 85 -0.01 1.80 -15.04
C LYS A 85 -1.09 0.74 -14.88
N GLU A 86 -2.34 1.03 -15.27
CA GLU A 86 -3.44 0.07 -15.18
C GLU A 86 -3.16 -1.20 -16.00
N ALA A 87 -2.64 -1.06 -17.22
CA ALA A 87 -2.27 -2.20 -18.06
C ALA A 87 -1.15 -3.07 -17.43
N ILE A 88 -0.20 -2.46 -16.71
CA ILE A 88 0.83 -3.19 -15.96
C ILE A 88 0.21 -3.92 -14.76
N ILE A 89 -0.65 -3.26 -13.99
CA ILE A 89 -1.34 -3.85 -12.84
C ILE A 89 -2.16 -5.07 -13.25
N GLU A 90 -2.85 -5.00 -14.39
CA GLU A 90 -3.61 -6.13 -14.92
C GLU A 90 -2.70 -7.34 -15.22
N LYS A 91 -1.55 -7.11 -15.89
CA LYS A 91 -0.57 -8.16 -16.18
C LYS A 91 0.01 -8.79 -14.90
N LEU A 92 0.29 -7.97 -13.88
CA LEU A 92 0.77 -8.44 -12.59
C LEU A 92 -0.29 -9.31 -11.90
N LYS A 93 -1.55 -8.86 -11.85
CA LYS A 93 -2.67 -9.63 -11.32
C LYS A 93 -2.87 -10.96 -12.06
N ALA A 94 -2.78 -10.95 -13.39
CA ALA A 94 -2.88 -12.17 -14.20
C ALA A 94 -1.75 -13.16 -13.91
N LYS A 95 -0.51 -12.67 -13.78
CA LYS A 95 0.64 -13.49 -13.39
C LYS A 95 0.46 -14.07 -11.99
N ALA A 96 0.05 -13.26 -11.02
CA ALA A 96 -0.17 -13.72 -9.65
C ALA A 96 -1.24 -14.82 -9.58
N LYS A 97 -2.38 -14.65 -10.28
CA LYS A 97 -3.43 -15.66 -10.37
C LYS A 97 -2.94 -16.96 -11.03
N ARG A 98 -2.06 -16.86 -12.02
CA ARG A 98 -1.49 -18.04 -12.67
C ARG A 98 -0.53 -18.80 -11.76
N ASP A 99 0.36 -18.07 -11.08
CA ASP A 99 1.43 -18.66 -10.29
C ASP A 99 0.92 -19.16 -8.91
N TRP A 100 -0.12 -18.51 -8.36
CA TRP A 100 -0.72 -18.83 -7.05
C TRP A 100 -2.26 -18.87 -7.10
N PRO A 101 -2.90 -19.80 -7.82
CA PRO A 101 -4.32 -19.73 -8.17
C PRO A 101 -5.31 -19.64 -7.00
N ASN A 102 -4.99 -20.26 -5.86
CA ASN A 102 -5.87 -20.29 -4.68
C ASN A 102 -5.28 -19.59 -3.44
N ASP A 103 -4.09 -19.00 -3.57
CA ASP A 103 -3.44 -18.28 -2.47
C ASP A 103 -3.56 -16.77 -2.69
N PHE A 104 -4.73 -16.24 -2.35
CA PHE A 104 -5.06 -14.83 -2.54
C PHE A 104 -4.19 -13.89 -1.70
N THR A 105 -3.71 -14.35 -0.54
CA THR A 105 -2.80 -13.56 0.30
C THR A 105 -1.45 -13.39 -0.37
N THR A 106 -0.88 -14.47 -0.92
CA THR A 106 0.36 -14.38 -1.70
C THR A 106 0.16 -13.59 -2.99
N GLN A 107 -0.99 -13.72 -3.67
CA GLN A 107 -1.31 -12.89 -4.84
C GLN A 107 -1.30 -11.40 -4.50
N GLU A 108 -2.05 -11.00 -3.47
CA GLU A 108 -2.14 -9.61 -3.03
C GLU A 108 -0.78 -9.06 -2.63
N PHE A 109 -0.05 -9.78 -1.76
CA PHE A 109 1.27 -9.40 -1.31
C PHE A 109 2.24 -9.20 -2.48
N TRP A 110 2.34 -10.19 -3.37
CA TRP A 110 3.27 -10.12 -4.49
C TRP A 110 2.91 -9.00 -5.46
N VAL A 111 1.62 -8.81 -5.79
CA VAL A 111 1.18 -7.72 -6.69
C VAL A 111 1.49 -6.35 -6.08
N ASN A 112 1.22 -6.16 -4.78
CA ASN A 112 1.52 -4.90 -4.12
C ASN A 112 3.03 -4.60 -4.12
N GLU A 113 3.86 -5.59 -3.84
CA GLU A 113 5.32 -5.43 -3.88
C GLU A 113 5.81 -5.02 -5.29
N GLN A 114 5.22 -5.61 -6.34
CA GLN A 114 5.55 -5.23 -7.71
C GLN A 114 5.07 -3.82 -8.07
N ILE A 115 3.90 -3.40 -7.59
CA ILE A 115 3.36 -2.04 -7.81
C ILE A 115 4.26 -1.01 -7.13
N ASP A 116 4.63 -1.24 -5.87
CA ASP A 116 5.50 -0.32 -5.12
C ASP A 116 6.87 -0.16 -5.80
N ALA A 117 7.44 -1.26 -6.28
CA ALA A 117 8.69 -1.22 -7.05
C ALA A 117 8.52 -0.52 -8.41
N TYR A 118 7.38 -0.70 -9.08
CA TYR A 118 7.07 -0.01 -10.33
C TYR A 118 6.94 1.50 -10.12
N GLU A 119 6.22 1.94 -9.09
CA GLU A 119 6.08 3.37 -8.74
C GLU A 119 7.43 3.99 -8.42
N TYR A 120 8.28 3.30 -7.66
CA TYR A 120 9.67 3.72 -7.46
C TYR A 120 10.42 3.90 -8.77
N MET A 121 10.32 2.91 -9.68
CA MET A 121 10.97 2.98 -11.00
C MET A 121 10.44 4.14 -11.84
N LEU A 122 9.19 4.58 -11.68
CA LEU A 122 8.66 5.77 -12.36
C LEU A 122 9.29 7.08 -11.87
N THR A 123 9.63 7.18 -10.58
CA THR A 123 10.27 8.39 -10.02
C THR A 123 11.69 8.62 -10.52
N ILE A 124 12.36 7.56 -10.98
CA ILE A 124 13.74 7.61 -11.45
C ILE A 124 13.79 8.21 -12.86
N GLU A 125 14.70 9.17 -13.09
CA GLU A 125 14.95 9.71 -14.43
C GLU A 125 15.39 8.61 -15.41
N ASN A 126 14.94 8.70 -16.66
CA ASN A 126 15.27 7.68 -17.65
C ASN A 126 16.77 7.70 -17.99
N ASN A 127 17.46 6.58 -17.79
CA ASN A 127 18.89 6.42 -18.08
C ASN A 127 19.17 5.00 -18.61
N SER A 128 20.42 4.75 -19.06
CA SER A 128 20.81 3.47 -19.67
C SER A 128 20.67 2.28 -18.73
N ILE A 129 20.94 2.46 -17.43
CA ILE A 129 20.81 1.40 -16.41
C ILE A 129 19.32 1.06 -16.22
N LYS A 130 18.46 2.07 -16.04
CA LYS A 130 17.01 1.87 -15.93
C LYS A 130 16.44 1.18 -17.17
N ALA A 131 16.83 1.61 -18.37
CA ALA A 131 16.37 1.00 -19.62
C ALA A 131 16.80 -0.47 -19.72
N LYS A 132 18.03 -0.80 -19.31
CA LYS A 132 18.52 -2.18 -19.28
C LYS A 132 17.75 -3.05 -18.29
N ALA A 133 17.47 -2.54 -17.10
CA ALA A 133 16.66 -3.24 -16.10
C ALA A 133 15.27 -3.57 -16.64
N GLN A 134 14.59 -2.59 -17.24
CA GLN A 134 13.26 -2.76 -17.82
C GLN A 134 13.22 -3.75 -18.99
N GLN A 135 14.31 -3.82 -19.76
CA GLN A 135 14.45 -4.79 -20.85
C GLN A 135 14.62 -6.21 -20.34
N ASP A 136 15.46 -6.42 -19.33
CA ASP A 136 15.80 -7.75 -18.84
C ASP A 136 14.70 -8.35 -17.95
N TRP A 137 13.95 -7.51 -17.23
CA TRP A 137 12.92 -7.93 -16.26
C TRP A 137 11.58 -7.24 -16.47
N PRO A 138 10.92 -7.35 -17.63
CA PRO A 138 9.80 -6.48 -18.03
C PRO A 138 8.55 -6.50 -17.12
N LEU A 139 8.37 -7.53 -16.29
CA LEU A 139 7.26 -7.65 -15.32
C LEU A 139 7.73 -8.03 -13.91
N ASP A 140 9.03 -7.86 -13.63
CA ASP A 140 9.62 -8.09 -12.32
C ASP A 140 10.30 -6.80 -11.85
N PHE A 141 9.46 -5.87 -11.40
CA PHE A 141 9.86 -4.53 -10.98
C PHE A 141 10.67 -4.55 -9.69
N THR A 142 10.47 -5.55 -8.83
CA THR A 142 11.32 -5.78 -7.65
C THR A 142 12.77 -6.04 -8.06
N THR A 143 12.99 -6.91 -9.05
CA THR A 143 14.33 -7.20 -9.56
C THR A 143 14.87 -6.01 -10.34
N GLN A 144 14.04 -5.29 -11.12
CA GLN A 144 14.47 -4.05 -11.78
C GLN A 144 15.01 -3.03 -10.76
N LYS A 145 14.23 -2.75 -9.70
CA LYS A 145 14.60 -1.81 -8.64
C LYS A 145 15.89 -2.22 -7.96
N PHE A 146 16.00 -3.49 -7.56
CA PHE A 146 17.19 -4.01 -6.89
C PHE A 146 18.43 -3.88 -7.77
N TRP A 147 18.36 -4.39 -9.01
CA TRP A 147 19.49 -4.37 -9.92
C TRP A 147 19.90 -2.94 -10.30
N TYR A 148 18.93 -2.06 -10.54
CA TYR A 148 19.20 -0.64 -10.80
C TYR A 148 19.99 -0.01 -9.65
N ASN A 149 19.53 -0.17 -8.41
CA ASN A 149 20.19 0.39 -7.25
C ASN A 149 21.61 -0.15 -7.08
N GLU A 150 21.79 -1.47 -7.20
CA GLU A 150 23.12 -2.10 -7.14
C GLU A 150 24.07 -1.52 -8.19
N GLN A 151 23.60 -1.30 -9.41
CA GLN A 151 24.43 -0.76 -10.49
C GLN A 151 24.81 0.69 -10.27
N ILE A 152 23.88 1.51 -9.76
CA ILE A 152 24.18 2.91 -9.40
C ILE A 152 25.21 2.95 -8.29
N GLU A 153 25.02 2.17 -7.23
CA GLU A 153 25.97 2.13 -6.12
C GLU A 153 27.34 1.60 -6.54
N ALA A 154 27.39 0.55 -7.37
CA ALA A 154 28.63 0.03 -7.93
C ALA A 154 29.35 1.08 -8.78
N GLN A 155 28.61 1.83 -9.60
CA GLN A 155 29.14 2.93 -10.38
C GLN A 155 29.73 4.02 -9.48
N THR A 156 29.04 4.41 -8.41
CA THR A 156 29.55 5.38 -7.43
C THR A 156 30.79 4.89 -6.71
N ARG A 157 30.90 3.59 -6.37
CA ARG A 157 32.10 3.01 -5.71
C ARG A 157 33.33 2.96 -6.61
N MET A 158 33.14 2.96 -7.93
CA MET A 158 34.21 2.87 -8.94
C MET A 158 34.69 4.22 -9.45
N GLN A 159 34.05 5.32 -9.05
CA GLN A 159 34.43 6.70 -9.37
C GLN A 159 35.37 7.27 -8.30
#